data_AF-A0A1Y1NEX4-F1
#
_entry.id   AF-A0A1Y1NEX4-F1
#
_cell.length_a   1.000
_cell.length_b   1.000
_cell.length_c   1.000
_cell.angle_alpha   90.00
_cell.angle_beta   90.00
_cell.angle_gamma   90.00
#
_symmetry.space_group_name_H-M   'P 1'
#
loop_
_entity.id
_entity.type
_entity.pdbx_description
1 polymer ?
#
loop_
_entity_poly.entity_id
_entity_poly.type
_entity_poly.pdbx_seq_one_letter_code
_entity_poly.pdbx_strand_id
1 'polypeptide(L)'
;FAWAVVSALYPADKHPQRISKYPHYSSVLKLKGIQFPMTMRQISNFEKQNNISINVYILKKEKKDQFSTLPTYLTKEKMDKHVNLLLVQDCYEQPTKFH
;
A
#
# COMPACT_ATOMS: atom_id res chain seq x y z
N PHE A 1 -1.48 -6.61 -0.21
CA PHE A 1 -1.77 -5.54 0.76
C PHE A 1 -1.21 -5.83 2.15
N ALA A 2 -1.75 -6.80 2.91
CA ALA A 2 -1.41 -6.98 4.32
C ALA A 2 0.10 -7.16 4.59
N TRP A 3 0.78 -8.00 3.81
CA TRP A 3 2.24 -8.16 3.90
C TRP A 3 3.02 -6.87 3.66
N ALA A 4 2.58 -6.01 2.74
CA ALA A 4 3.25 -4.73 2.46
C ALA A 4 3.11 -3.76 3.65
N VAL A 5 1.96 -3.78 4.32
CA VAL A 5 1.78 -3.01 5.56
C VAL A 5 2.69 -3.55 6.66
N VAL A 6 2.75 -4.88 6.86
CA VAL A 6 3.63 -5.49 7.86
C VAL A 6 5.10 -5.15 7.59
N SER A 7 5.57 -5.23 6.34
CA SER A 7 6.97 -4.89 6.03
C SER A 7 7.32 -3.44 6.32
N ALA A 8 6.36 -2.52 6.22
CA ALA A 8 6.56 -1.11 6.56
C ALA A 8 6.56 -0.88 8.08
N LEU A 9 5.75 -1.61 8.83
CA LEU A 9 5.67 -1.49 10.29
C LEU A 9 6.81 -2.19 11.04
N TYR A 10 7.34 -3.27 10.45
CA TYR A 10 8.40 -4.10 11.04
C TYR A 10 9.56 -4.20 10.05
N PRO A 11 10.27 -3.11 9.74
CA PRO A 11 11.35 -3.12 8.76
C PRO A 11 12.45 -4.12 9.19
N ALA A 12 12.93 -4.90 8.23
CA ALA A 12 14.00 -5.88 8.45
C ALA A 12 15.33 -5.39 7.87
N ASP A 13 16.38 -5.36 8.69
CA ASP A 13 17.69 -4.85 8.27
C ASP A 13 18.40 -5.75 7.25
N LYS A 14 18.23 -7.07 7.38
CA LYS A 14 18.92 -8.07 6.57
C LYS A 14 17.94 -9.01 5.89
N HIS A 15 18.10 -9.15 4.58
CA HIS A 15 17.25 -9.96 3.70
C HIS A 15 15.75 -9.61 3.80
N PRO A 16 15.35 -8.35 3.56
CA PRO A 16 13.97 -7.88 3.70
C PRO A 16 12.97 -8.58 2.78
N GLN A 17 13.42 -9.29 1.75
CA GLN A 17 12.57 -10.10 0.88
C GLN A 17 12.05 -11.39 1.56
N ARG A 18 12.61 -11.81 2.71
CA ARG A 18 12.24 -13.07 3.37
C ARG A 18 11.03 -12.88 4.28
N ILE A 19 9.94 -13.58 3.97
CA ILE A 19 8.69 -13.54 4.76
C ILE A 19 8.91 -13.92 6.23
N SER A 20 9.79 -14.87 6.51
CA SER A 20 10.10 -15.33 7.88
C SER A 20 10.71 -14.27 8.80
N LYS A 21 11.12 -13.11 8.25
CA LYS A 21 11.58 -11.96 9.04
C LYS A 21 10.44 -11.14 9.65
N TYR A 22 9.22 -11.36 9.18
CA TYR A 22 8.07 -10.57 9.58
C TYR A 22 7.10 -11.43 10.40
N PRO A 23 6.43 -10.84 11.39
CA PRO A 23 5.31 -11.51 12.02
C PRO A 23 4.22 -11.79 10.96
N HIS A 24 3.50 -12.89 11.12
CA HIS A 24 2.41 -13.20 10.21
C HIS A 24 1.35 -12.10 10.28
N TYR A 25 0.87 -11.59 9.14
CA TYR A 25 0.00 -10.41 9.13
C TYR A 25 -1.27 -10.57 9.98
N SER A 26 -1.80 -11.79 10.12
CA SER A 26 -2.98 -12.06 10.92
C SER A 26 -2.76 -11.95 12.43
N SER A 27 -1.52 -12.01 12.91
CA SER A 27 -1.21 -11.86 14.35
C SER A 27 -1.04 -10.42 14.77
N VAL A 28 -0.69 -9.52 13.84
CA VAL A 28 -0.39 -8.12 14.13
C VAL A 28 -1.41 -7.13 13.55
N LEU A 29 -2.19 -7.53 12.53
CA LEU A 29 -3.22 -6.69 11.91
C LEU A 29 -4.63 -7.18 12.24
N LYS A 30 -5.51 -6.25 12.56
CA LYS A 30 -6.96 -6.44 12.65
C LYS A 30 -7.56 -6.34 11.25
N LEU A 31 -8.10 -7.46 10.77
CA LEU A 31 -8.69 -7.63 9.44
C LEU A 31 -10.20 -7.92 9.49
N LYS A 32 -10.89 -7.56 10.58
CA LYS A 32 -12.31 -7.89 10.75
C LYS A 32 -13.15 -7.15 9.71
N GLY A 33 -13.95 -7.88 8.95
CA GLY A 33 -14.80 -7.31 7.90
C GLY A 33 -14.03 -6.78 6.69
N ILE A 34 -12.73 -7.12 6.56
CA ILE A 34 -11.95 -6.89 5.35
C ILE A 34 -12.15 -8.08 4.42
N GLN A 35 -12.49 -7.82 3.16
CA GLN A 35 -12.57 -8.86 2.13
C GLN A 35 -11.37 -8.72 1.20
N PHE A 36 -10.80 -9.86 0.80
CA PHE A 36 -9.73 -9.88 -0.19
C PHE A 36 -10.30 -10.19 -1.57
N PRO A 37 -9.79 -9.53 -2.64
CA PRO A 37 -8.72 -8.53 -2.64
C PRO A 37 -9.17 -7.19 -2.02
N MET A 38 -8.24 -6.53 -1.30
CA MET A 38 -8.56 -5.28 -0.61
C MET A 38 -8.89 -4.17 -1.61
N THR A 39 -9.98 -3.44 -1.32
CA THR A 39 -10.41 -2.29 -2.12
C THR A 39 -10.06 -0.97 -1.41
N MET A 40 -9.90 0.13 -2.16
CA MET A 40 -9.60 1.45 -1.58
C MET A 40 -10.64 1.88 -0.53
N ARG A 41 -11.92 1.52 -0.73
CA ARG A 41 -13.02 1.83 0.22
C ARG A 41 -12.83 1.16 1.58
N GLN A 42 -12.16 0.00 1.62
CA GLN A 42 -11.89 -0.73 2.86
C GLN A 42 -10.69 -0.18 3.63
N ILE A 43 -9.82 0.62 3.00
CA ILE A 43 -8.62 1.18 3.65
C ILE A 43 -9.00 2.04 4.85
N SER A 44 -10.01 2.90 4.73
CA SER A 44 -10.46 3.73 5.86
C SER A 44 -10.93 2.89 7.07
N ASN A 45 -11.58 1.75 6.82
CA ASN A 45 -11.96 0.82 7.89
C ASN A 45 -10.72 0.14 8.49
N PHE A 46 -9.78 -0.29 7.64
CA PHE A 46 -8.52 -0.89 8.08
C PHE A 46 -7.70 0.07 8.95
N GLU A 47 -7.55 1.33 8.53
CA GLU A 47 -6.84 2.39 9.27
C GLU A 47 -7.41 2.56 10.68
N LYS A 48 -8.73 2.70 10.79
CA LYS A 48 -9.44 2.86 12.07
C LYS A 48 -9.25 1.65 12.99
N GLN A 49 -9.34 0.43 12.45
CA GLN A 49 -9.19 -0.78 13.28
C GLN A 49 -7.79 -0.93 13.85
N ASN A 50 -6.77 -0.54 13.08
CA ASN A 50 -5.36 -0.76 13.43
C ASN A 50 -4.70 0.47 14.06
N ASN A 51 -5.35 1.63 14.06
CA ASN A 51 -4.76 2.91 14.45
C ASN A 51 -3.47 3.19 13.66
N ILE A 52 -3.57 3.02 12.34
CA ILE A 52 -2.50 3.25 11.36
C ILE A 52 -3.09 4.15 10.27
N SER A 53 -2.26 5.04 9.74
CA SER A 53 -2.61 5.89 8.60
C SER A 53 -1.88 5.44 7.34
N ILE A 54 -2.54 5.43 6.19
CA ILE A 54 -2.04 4.86 4.94
C ILE A 54 -2.21 5.85 3.80
N ASN A 55 -1.14 6.05 3.04
CA ASN A 55 -1.24 6.63 1.70
C ASN A 55 -0.99 5.54 0.66
N VAL A 56 -1.72 5.60 -0.44
CA VAL A 56 -1.51 4.72 -1.59
C VAL A 56 -1.23 5.56 -2.82
N TYR A 57 -0.14 5.22 -3.48
CA TYR A 57 0.33 5.81 -4.72
C TYR A 57 0.23 4.78 -5.85
N ILE A 58 0.02 5.25 -7.06
CA ILE A 58 0.14 4.47 -8.30
C ILE A 58 1.32 5.00 -9.11
N LEU A 59 1.86 4.16 -10.00
CA LEU A 59 2.78 4.61 -11.02
C LEU A 59 2.00 5.03 -12.27
N LYS A 60 2.33 6.19 -12.81
CA LYS A 60 1.89 6.64 -14.12
C LYS A 60 3.08 6.63 -15.06
N LYS A 61 2.94 5.96 -16.20
CA LYS A 61 3.98 5.91 -17.22
C LYS A 61 3.96 7.20 -18.03
N GLU A 62 5.03 7.98 -17.97
CA GLU A 62 5.15 9.22 -18.74
C GLU A 62 5.85 8.95 -20.08
N LYS A 63 6.92 8.13 -20.06
CA LYS A 63 7.69 7.71 -21.24
C LYS A 63 8.19 6.27 -21.06
N LYS A 64 8.91 5.74 -22.07
CA LYS A 64 9.63 4.47 -21.91
C LYS A 64 10.57 4.57 -20.71
N ASP A 65 10.43 3.64 -19.76
CA ASP A 65 11.21 3.53 -18.52
C ASP A 65 11.19 4.78 -17.61
N GLN A 66 10.21 5.68 -17.78
CA GLN A 66 9.99 6.83 -16.90
C GLN A 66 8.59 6.79 -16.30
N PHE A 67 8.54 6.75 -14.97
CA PHE A 67 7.31 6.70 -14.20
C PHE A 67 7.25 7.87 -13.22
N SER A 68 6.09 8.50 -13.12
CA SER A 68 5.74 9.45 -12.06
C SER A 68 4.86 8.73 -11.03
N THR A 69 4.88 9.21 -9.78
CA THR A 69 3.96 8.70 -8.74
C THR A 69 2.76 9.63 -8.64
N LEU A 70 1.57 9.05 -8.56
CA LEU A 70 0.33 9.79 -8.31
C LEU A 70 -0.37 9.25 -7.07
N PRO A 71 -0.85 10.11 -6.16
CA PRO A 71 -1.65 9.65 -5.04
C PRO A 71 -3.01 9.16 -5.55
N THR A 72 -3.41 7.95 -5.15
CA THR A 72 -4.76 7.41 -5.40
C THR A 72 -5.60 7.37 -4.12
N TYR A 73 -4.95 7.24 -2.97
CA TYR A 73 -5.58 7.35 -1.66
C TYR A 73 -4.65 8.11 -0.73
N LEU A 74 -5.14 9.16 -0.09
CA LEU A 74 -4.41 9.84 0.97
C LEU A 74 -5.24 9.75 2.24
N THR A 75 -4.57 9.39 3.33
CA THR A 75 -5.18 9.45 4.64
C THR A 75 -5.54 10.90 4.98
N LYS A 76 -6.68 11.09 5.66
CA LYS A 76 -7.10 12.44 6.09
C LYS A 76 -6.33 12.91 7.33
N GLU A 77 -5.93 11.95 8.16
CA GLU A 77 -5.30 12.21 9.44
C GLU A 77 -4.04 11.36 9.55
N LYS A 78 -2.89 12.02 9.70
CA LYS A 78 -1.63 11.33 9.91
C LYS A 78 -1.57 10.83 11.35
N MET A 79 -1.47 9.52 11.51
CA MET A 79 -1.25 8.86 12.80
C MET A 79 0.25 8.64 13.03
N ASP A 80 0.61 8.31 14.26
CA ASP A 80 1.99 7.97 14.66
C ASP A 80 2.57 6.85 13.76
N LYS A 81 1.80 5.78 13.58
CA LYS A 81 2.08 4.76 12.58
C LYS A 81 1.52 5.20 11.23
N HIS A 82 2.42 5.52 10.30
CA HIS A 82 2.07 5.94 8.95
C HIS A 82 2.79 5.09 7.91
N VAL A 83 2.05 4.61 6.90
CA VAL A 83 2.57 3.72 5.86
C VAL A 83 2.27 4.30 4.48
N ASN A 84 3.31 4.44 3.65
CA ASN A 84 3.17 4.77 2.24
C ASN A 84 3.26 3.50 1.41
N LEU A 85 2.21 3.20 0.64
CA LEU A 85 2.13 2.04 -0.25
C LEU A 85 2.21 2.49 -1.70
N LEU A 86 2.95 1.73 -2.50
CA LEU A 86 2.96 1.85 -3.96
C LEU A 86 2.21 0.65 -4.56
N LEU A 87 1.15 0.92 -5.31
CA LEU A 87 0.43 -0.08 -6.08
C LEU A 87 1.17 -0.31 -7.40
N VAL A 88 1.77 -1.49 -7.52
CA VAL A 88 2.40 -1.97 -8.75
C VAL A 88 1.35 -2.70 -9.58
N GLN A 89 1.17 -2.27 -10.83
CA GLN A 89 0.22 -2.86 -11.78
C GLN A 89 0.97 -3.59 -12.88
N ASP A 90 0.36 -4.63 -13.45
CA ASP A 90 0.94 -5.36 -14.58
C ASP A 90 0.94 -4.53 -15.87
N CYS A 91 -0.07 -3.65 -16.02
CA CYS A 91 -0.21 -2.73 -17.14
C CYS A 91 -0.35 -1.30 -16.61
N TYR A 92 0.56 -0.41 -17.01
CA TYR A 92 0.45 1.02 -16.79
C TYR A 92 -0.07 1.66 -18.08
N GLU A 93 -1.26 2.26 -18.02
CA GLU A 93 -1.84 2.95 -19.17
C GLU A 93 -0.91 4.08 -19.63
N GLN A 94 -0.66 4.12 -20.93
CA GLN A 94 0.01 5.25 -21.57
C GLN A 94 -1.03 6.37 -21.75
N PRO A 95 -0.67 7.64 -21.63
CA PRO A 95 -1.59 8.72 -21.96
C PRO A 95 -2.08 8.53 -23.40
N THR A 96 -3.39 8.35 -23.58
CA THR A 96 -4.02 8.45 -24.89
C THR A 96 -3.75 9.85 -25.44
N LYS A 97 -3.01 9.92 -26.54
CA LYS A 97 -2.87 11.16 -27.30
C LYS A 97 -4.23 11.49 -27.89
N PHE A 98 -5.00 12.35 -27.23
CA PHE A 98 -6.10 13.04 -27.91
C PHE A 98 -5.47 13.87 -29.04
N HIS A 99 -5.71 13.45 -30.28
CA HIS A 99 -5.43 14.23 -31.49
C HIS A 99 -6.61 15.16 -31.75
#